data_AF-A0A239QRF6-F1
#
_entry.id   AF-A0A239QRF6-F1
#
_cell.length_a   1.000
_cell.length_b   1.000
_cell.length_c   1.000
_cell.angle_alpha   90.00
_cell.angle_beta   90.00
_cell.angle_gamma   90.00
#
_symmetry.space_group_name_H-M   'P 1'
#
loop_
_entity.id
_entity.type
_entity.pdbx_description
1 polymer ?
#
loop_
_entity_poly.entity_id
_entity_poly.type
_entity_poly.pdbx_seq_one_letter_code
_entity_poly.pdbx_strand_id
1 'polypeptide(L)'
;MTGWRLGELRDEAVRSIGYRHIAAGIITALVCVGLIAVSALDLSRAIAHRHTLEEGGISVYVAQTMNPNDPLDAAACARIASGNGVLAAGGYMGENTTADAEWQPSGIRVQIVDLTLGALQVWWPDAPAAGGLFVGSDLAATIGIGESASVTIDGVPLTVQGTLPETVKSSIVQASVVRVVPASGNATECWYRTAPGAAGPLDELASAAFPNQLVGTKPFLEPGTGSITPREILTSGPSGLAWPIALGIAVLLWAAIGIMDRRETAVYRSLGTSRAEFAALLLIRFVVVALPLACLAVVGSILAYIMLGDAWGPDLGMYLLQPVVVFLLGSLVLAVLLPTLTALGAVANAIRE
;
A
#
# COMPACT_ATOMS: atom_id res chain seq x y z
N MET A 1 -36.95 0.37 -47.52
CA MET A 1 -36.02 1.48 -47.21
C MET A 1 -34.69 0.84 -46.89
N THR A 2 -33.69 1.02 -47.76
CA THR A 2 -32.36 0.45 -47.57
C THR A 2 -31.65 1.27 -46.50
N GLY A 3 -31.37 0.64 -45.35
CA GLY A 3 -30.58 1.24 -44.27
C GLY A 3 -29.18 1.59 -44.74
N TRP A 4 -28.48 2.37 -43.92
CA TRP A 4 -27.12 2.82 -44.19
C TRP A 4 -26.17 1.63 -44.30
N ARG A 5 -25.22 1.70 -45.24
CA ARG A 5 -24.07 0.78 -45.24
C ARG A 5 -23.06 1.23 -44.19
N LEU A 6 -22.31 0.28 -43.62
CA LEU A 6 -21.29 0.58 -42.59
C LEU A 6 -20.24 1.62 -43.05
N GLY A 7 -19.84 1.56 -44.32
CA GLY A 7 -18.91 2.54 -44.91
C GLY A 7 -19.50 3.96 -44.97
N GLU A 8 -20.79 4.06 -45.32
CA GLU A 8 -21.51 5.35 -45.38
C GLU A 8 -21.68 5.94 -43.98
N LEU A 9 -21.99 5.11 -42.97
CA LEU A 9 -22.03 5.52 -41.57
C LEU A 9 -20.67 6.04 -41.09
N ARG A 10 -19.58 5.36 -41.44
CA ARG A 10 -18.23 5.78 -41.05
C ARG A 10 -17.88 7.13 -41.66
N ASP A 11 -18.06 7.27 -42.96
CA ASP A 11 -17.66 8.48 -43.68
C ASP A 11 -18.49 9.69 -43.23
N GLU A 12 -19.80 9.49 -42.98
CA GLU A 12 -20.66 10.52 -42.41
C GLU A 12 -20.29 10.85 -40.95
N ALA A 13 -20.00 9.84 -40.12
CA ALA A 13 -19.56 10.05 -38.74
C ALA A 13 -18.28 10.87 -38.67
N VAL A 14 -17.32 10.62 -39.56
CA VAL A 14 -16.06 11.38 -39.64
C VAL A 14 -16.32 12.81 -40.14
N ARG A 15 -17.15 12.97 -41.17
CA ARG A 15 -17.50 14.29 -41.73
C ARG A 15 -18.19 15.20 -40.71
N SER A 16 -18.99 14.61 -39.83
CA SER A 16 -19.77 15.31 -38.80
C SER A 16 -18.99 15.59 -37.51
N ILE A 17 -17.70 15.26 -37.44
CA ILE A 17 -16.83 15.60 -36.30
C ILE A 17 -16.64 17.13 -36.25
N GLY A 18 -17.43 17.78 -35.39
CA GLY A 18 -17.23 19.17 -35.00
C GLY A 18 -16.24 19.37 -33.85
N TYR A 19 -15.89 20.63 -33.58
CA TYR A 19 -14.99 21.04 -32.48
C TYR A 19 -15.39 20.50 -31.10
N ARG A 20 -16.69 20.29 -30.86
CA ARG A 20 -17.24 19.77 -29.59
C ARG A 20 -16.80 18.34 -29.33
N HIS A 21 -16.75 17.51 -30.37
CA HIS A 21 -16.29 16.12 -30.28
C HIS A 21 -14.77 16.07 -30.00
N ILE A 22 -14.01 16.98 -30.63
CA ILE A 22 -12.57 17.14 -30.36
C ILE A 22 -12.35 17.55 -28.91
N ALA A 23 -13.10 18.55 -28.41
CA ALA A 23 -13.05 18.97 -27.02
C ALA A 23 -13.41 17.82 -26.07
N ALA A 24 -14.43 17.02 -26.39
CA ALA A 24 -14.80 15.84 -25.62
C ALA A 24 -13.67 14.79 -25.56
N GLY A 25 -12.98 14.57 -26.68
CA GLY A 25 -11.81 13.70 -26.73
C GLY A 25 -10.65 14.21 -25.89
N ILE A 26 -10.37 15.53 -25.93
CA ILE A 26 -9.35 16.17 -25.09
C ILE A 26 -9.70 16.03 -23.60
N ILE A 27 -10.96 16.30 -23.21
CA ILE A 27 -11.41 16.15 -21.82
C ILE A 27 -11.27 14.69 -21.37
N THR A 28 -11.67 13.73 -22.22
CA THR A 28 -11.51 12.29 -21.94
C THR A 28 -10.04 11.93 -21.72
N ALA A 29 -9.13 12.44 -22.56
CA ALA A 29 -7.70 12.24 -22.42
C ALA A 29 -7.15 12.84 -21.12
N LEU A 30 -7.54 14.07 -20.78
CA LEU A 30 -7.14 14.72 -19.53
C LEU A 30 -7.62 13.96 -18.30
N VAL A 31 -8.84 13.40 -18.33
CA VAL A 31 -9.34 12.53 -17.25
C VAL A 31 -8.48 11.26 -17.13
N CYS A 32 -8.08 10.65 -18.25
CA CYS A 32 -7.17 9.49 -18.22
C CYS A 32 -5.81 9.84 -17.59
N VAL A 33 -5.24 11.01 -17.93
CA VAL A 33 -4.00 11.50 -17.28
C VAL A 33 -4.21 11.67 -15.78
N GLY A 34 -5.32 12.29 -15.37
CA GLY A 34 -5.64 12.50 -13.96
C GLY A 34 -5.79 11.20 -13.17
N LEU A 35 -6.45 10.19 -13.76
CA LEU A 35 -6.59 8.86 -13.16
C LEU A 35 -5.22 8.20 -12.95
N ILE A 36 -4.35 8.22 -13.97
CA ILE A 36 -3.00 7.65 -13.86
C ILE A 36 -2.19 8.42 -12.81
N ALA A 37 -2.25 9.75 -12.81
CA ALA A 37 -1.52 10.57 -11.87
C ALA A 37 -1.92 10.29 -10.41
N VAL A 38 -3.22 10.18 -10.12
CA VAL A 38 -3.71 9.86 -8.78
C VAL A 38 -3.31 8.44 -8.36
N SER A 39 -3.46 7.45 -9.24
CA SER A 39 -3.02 6.08 -8.96
C SER A 39 -1.50 5.97 -8.77
N ALA A 40 -0.71 6.72 -9.53
CA ALA A 40 0.74 6.79 -9.38
C ALA A 40 1.16 7.46 -8.06
N LEU A 41 0.40 8.45 -7.57
CA LEU A 41 0.63 9.06 -6.26
C LEU A 41 0.38 8.08 -5.11
N ASP A 42 -0.73 7.33 -5.15
CA ASP A 42 -0.99 6.31 -4.12
C ASP A 42 0.02 5.17 -4.18
N LEU A 43 0.45 4.82 -5.39
CA LEU A 43 1.47 3.80 -5.59
C LEU A 43 2.84 4.23 -5.07
N SER A 44 3.31 5.43 -5.41
CA SER A 44 4.57 5.97 -4.91
C SER A 44 4.57 6.11 -3.39
N ARG A 45 3.44 6.50 -2.78
CA ARG A 45 3.28 6.49 -1.31
C ARG A 45 3.37 5.09 -0.72
N ALA A 46 2.72 4.10 -1.33
CA ALA A 46 2.79 2.72 -0.87
C ALA A 46 4.20 2.12 -1.02
N ILE A 47 4.90 2.45 -2.10
CA ILE A 47 6.31 2.05 -2.33
C ILE A 47 7.24 2.74 -1.33
N ALA A 48 7.11 4.05 -1.14
CA ALA A 48 7.90 4.79 -0.16
C ALA A 48 7.66 4.25 1.25
N HIS A 49 6.39 4.00 1.61
CA HIS A 49 6.05 3.39 2.89
C HIS A 49 6.65 1.99 3.03
N ARG A 50 6.59 1.17 1.98
CA ARG A 50 7.26 -0.15 1.96
C ARG A 50 8.77 -0.02 2.12
N HIS A 51 9.43 0.93 1.45
CA HIS A 51 10.86 1.17 1.63
C HIS A 51 11.18 1.62 3.04
N THR A 52 10.40 2.54 3.62
CA THR A 52 10.54 2.94 5.03
C THR A 52 10.36 1.75 5.97
N LEU A 53 9.45 0.83 5.65
CA LEU A 53 9.23 -0.39 6.42
C LEU A 53 10.38 -1.40 6.25
N GLU A 54 10.91 -1.58 5.03
CA GLU A 54 12.05 -2.44 4.73
C GLU A 54 13.34 -1.88 5.38
N GLU A 55 13.57 -0.57 5.33
CA GLU A 55 14.64 0.15 6.04
C GLU A 55 14.44 0.14 7.56
N GLY A 56 13.18 0.09 8.01
CA GLY A 56 12.77 -0.04 9.41
C GLY A 56 12.83 -1.46 9.97
N GLY A 57 13.18 -2.46 9.15
CA GLY A 57 13.38 -3.84 9.59
C GLY A 57 12.15 -4.74 9.54
N ILE A 58 11.18 -4.53 8.63
CA ILE A 58 9.99 -5.41 8.45
C ILE A 58 10.30 -6.91 8.24
N SER A 59 11.56 -7.26 7.99
CA SER A 59 12.02 -8.65 8.11
C SER A 59 11.80 -9.24 9.52
N VAL A 60 11.54 -8.42 10.54
CA VAL A 60 11.27 -8.85 11.90
C VAL A 60 9.79 -9.09 12.12
N TYR A 61 9.49 -10.29 12.61
CA TYR A 61 8.17 -10.76 12.95
C TYR A 61 8.10 -11.09 14.43
N VAL A 62 6.89 -10.95 14.96
CA VAL A 62 6.56 -11.17 16.35
C VAL A 62 5.57 -12.33 16.41
N ALA A 63 5.95 -13.38 17.13
CA ALA A 63 5.05 -14.47 17.49
C ALA A 63 4.57 -14.24 18.93
N GLN A 64 3.26 -14.30 19.13
CA GLN A 64 2.61 -14.14 20.43
C GLN A 64 1.55 -15.22 20.61
N THR A 65 1.39 -15.68 21.85
CA THR A 65 0.26 -16.53 22.22
C THR A 65 -1.05 -15.78 22.02
N MET A 66 -2.08 -16.46 21.50
CA MET A 66 -3.43 -15.90 21.45
C MET A 66 -4.10 -15.91 22.84
N ASN A 67 -3.54 -16.63 23.81
CA ASN A 67 -4.01 -16.69 25.18
C ASN A 67 -3.01 -16.00 26.13
N PRO A 68 -3.33 -14.82 26.68
CA PRO A 68 -2.41 -14.05 27.53
C PRO A 68 -1.90 -14.79 28.77
N ASN A 69 -2.61 -15.85 29.21
CA ASN A 69 -2.24 -16.64 30.38
C ASN A 69 -1.27 -17.80 30.08
N ASP A 70 -0.91 -18.01 28.82
CA ASP A 70 -0.07 -19.12 28.37
C ASP A 70 1.20 -18.59 27.69
N PRO A 71 2.24 -18.23 28.48
CA PRO A 71 3.44 -17.61 27.94
C PRO A 71 4.22 -18.56 27.02
N LEU A 72 5.04 -17.97 26.15
CA LEU A 72 5.86 -18.73 25.22
C LEU A 72 7.12 -19.22 25.93
N ASP A 73 7.54 -20.46 25.70
CA ASP A 73 8.84 -20.95 26.16
C ASP A 73 9.98 -20.22 25.42
N ALA A 74 10.87 -19.56 26.16
CA ALA A 74 11.99 -18.81 25.58
C ALA A 74 12.96 -19.72 24.80
N ALA A 75 13.13 -20.98 25.22
CA ALA A 75 13.93 -21.95 24.47
C ALA A 75 13.24 -22.36 23.16
N ALA A 76 11.91 -22.38 23.14
CA ALA A 76 11.13 -22.64 21.94
C ALA A 76 11.23 -21.51 20.91
N CYS A 77 11.27 -20.25 21.35
CA CYS A 77 11.51 -19.10 20.47
C CYS A 77 12.81 -19.26 19.65
N ALA A 78 13.87 -19.78 20.27
CA ALA A 78 15.15 -20.02 19.58
C ALA A 78 15.04 -21.10 18.48
N ARG A 79 14.10 -22.04 18.59
CA ARG A 79 13.89 -23.08 17.56
C ARG A 79 13.38 -22.51 16.24
N ILE A 80 12.71 -21.35 16.25
CA ILE A 80 12.26 -20.67 15.02
C ILE A 80 13.44 -20.38 14.09
N ALA A 81 14.64 -20.14 14.64
CA ALA A 81 15.87 -19.92 13.85
C ALA A 81 16.27 -21.11 12.97
N SER A 82 15.77 -22.32 13.25
CA SER A 82 16.01 -23.50 12.40
C SER A 82 15.12 -23.54 11.14
N GLY A 83 14.14 -22.64 11.05
CA GLY A 83 13.26 -22.50 9.90
C GLY A 83 14.00 -22.02 8.65
N ASN A 84 13.63 -22.56 7.49
CA ASN A 84 14.20 -22.12 6.22
C ASN A 84 13.95 -20.62 6.00
N GLY A 85 15.03 -19.87 5.79
CA GLY A 85 14.95 -18.44 5.53
C GLY A 85 14.84 -17.56 6.78
N VAL A 86 14.97 -18.11 7.98
CA VAL A 86 15.09 -17.34 9.23
C VAL A 86 16.57 -17.04 9.48
N LEU A 87 16.92 -15.77 9.70
CA LEU A 87 18.27 -15.29 9.96
C LEU A 87 18.63 -15.33 11.45
N ALA A 88 17.67 -14.97 12.31
CA ALA A 88 17.83 -14.98 13.76
C ALA A 88 16.46 -15.11 14.42
N ALA A 89 16.40 -15.71 15.61
CA ALA A 89 15.19 -15.78 16.42
C ALA A 89 15.51 -15.92 17.91
N GLY A 90 14.65 -15.36 18.76
CA GLY A 90 14.75 -15.56 20.21
C GLY A 90 13.57 -14.97 20.98
N GLY A 91 13.57 -15.20 22.29
CA GLY A 91 12.57 -14.67 23.21
C GLY A 91 12.87 -13.23 23.64
N TYR A 92 11.85 -12.38 23.56
CA TYR A 92 11.71 -11.14 24.29
C TYR A 92 11.01 -11.47 25.62
N MET A 93 11.68 -11.20 26.75
CA MET A 93 11.15 -11.56 28.07
C MET A 93 10.25 -10.46 28.65
N GLY A 94 10.24 -9.28 28.03
CA GLY A 94 9.53 -8.11 28.51
C GLY A 94 10.43 -7.10 29.21
N GLU A 95 9.82 -5.99 29.57
CA GLU A 95 10.39 -5.04 30.53
C GLU A 95 10.48 -5.72 31.89
N ASN A 96 11.67 -5.71 32.49
CA ASN A 96 11.85 -6.20 33.84
C ASN A 96 11.42 -5.11 34.83
N THR A 97 10.13 -5.13 35.15
CA THR A 97 9.50 -4.16 36.07
C THR A 97 9.67 -4.51 37.54
N THR A 98 10.22 -5.69 37.85
CA THR A 98 10.41 -6.18 39.22
C THR A 98 11.83 -5.98 39.73
N ALA A 99 12.82 -5.87 38.84
CA ALA A 99 14.20 -5.61 39.22
C ALA A 99 14.44 -4.13 39.53
N ASP A 100 15.10 -3.85 40.65
CA ASP A 100 15.56 -2.50 40.98
C ASP A 100 16.88 -2.23 40.23
N ALA A 101 16.85 -1.26 39.31
CA ALA A 101 17.96 -0.98 38.41
C ALA A 101 18.40 0.48 38.49
N GLU A 102 19.64 0.71 38.91
CA GLU A 102 20.19 2.06 39.12
C GLU A 102 21.55 2.22 38.45
N TRP A 103 21.70 3.28 37.67
CA TRP A 103 22.99 3.67 37.10
C TRP A 103 23.85 4.40 38.16
N GLN A 104 25.04 3.87 38.41
CA GLN A 104 26.02 4.42 39.34
C GLN A 104 27.06 5.30 38.62
N PRO A 105 27.49 6.42 39.21
CA PRO A 105 27.19 6.89 40.57
C PRO A 105 25.93 7.76 40.69
N SER A 106 25.24 8.02 39.57
CA SER A 106 24.15 9.00 39.48
C SER A 106 22.92 8.65 40.30
N GLY A 107 22.71 7.37 40.64
CA GLY A 107 21.52 6.87 41.32
C GLY A 107 20.24 6.97 40.48
N ILE A 108 20.38 7.18 39.17
CA ILE A 108 19.25 7.30 38.26
C ILE A 108 18.68 5.91 38.01
N ARG A 109 17.38 5.77 38.23
CA ARG A 109 16.66 4.54 37.88
C ARG A 109 16.59 4.38 36.37
N VAL A 110 16.93 3.20 35.89
CA VAL A 110 16.93 2.86 34.47
C VAL A 110 15.97 1.70 34.21
N GLN A 111 15.35 1.69 33.04
CA GLN A 111 14.50 0.58 32.62
C GLN A 111 15.37 -0.56 32.10
N ILE A 112 15.06 -1.81 32.49
CA ILE A 112 15.73 -2.99 31.97
C ILE A 112 14.78 -3.73 31.03
N VAL A 113 15.31 -4.14 29.88
CA VAL A 113 14.68 -5.10 28.98
C VAL A 113 15.52 -6.36 28.95
N ASP A 114 14.88 -7.49 29.21
CA ASP A 114 15.52 -8.81 29.17
C ASP A 114 15.29 -9.47 27.80
N LEU A 115 16.39 -9.81 27.13
CA LEU A 115 16.39 -10.46 25.81
C LEU A 115 17.22 -11.74 25.83
N THR A 116 16.77 -12.76 25.12
CA THR A 116 17.69 -13.84 24.74
C THR A 116 18.70 -13.34 23.68
N LEU A 117 19.87 -13.98 23.57
CA LEU A 117 20.87 -13.60 22.57
C LEU A 117 20.29 -13.57 21.14
N GLY A 118 19.48 -14.57 20.79
CA GLY A 118 18.84 -14.64 19.49
C GLY A 118 17.86 -13.50 19.23
N ALA A 119 17.15 -13.02 20.26
CA ALA A 119 16.26 -11.85 20.15
C ALA A 119 17.04 -10.55 19.96
N LEU A 120 18.24 -10.43 20.56
CA LEU A 120 19.13 -9.29 20.29
C LEU A 120 19.66 -9.36 18.85
N GLN A 121 20.04 -10.55 18.36
CA GLN A 121 20.56 -10.76 17.00
C GLN A 121 19.56 -10.48 15.88
N VAL A 122 18.26 -10.57 16.17
CA VAL A 122 17.19 -10.11 15.26
C VAL A 122 17.40 -8.64 14.88
N TRP A 123 17.78 -7.80 15.83
CA TRP A 123 17.98 -6.36 15.63
C TRP A 123 19.44 -5.99 15.32
N TRP A 124 20.38 -6.71 15.93
CA TRP A 124 21.82 -6.48 15.80
C TRP A 124 22.50 -7.81 15.40
N PRO A 125 22.57 -8.14 14.09
CA PRO A 125 23.12 -9.41 13.64
C PRO A 125 24.54 -9.71 14.15
N ASP A 126 25.34 -8.66 14.32
CA ASP A 126 26.72 -8.74 14.80
C ASP A 126 26.84 -8.64 16.34
N ALA A 127 25.75 -8.85 17.09
CA ALA A 127 25.76 -8.78 18.54
C ALA A 127 26.76 -9.79 19.15
N PRO A 128 27.49 -9.41 20.23
CA PRO A 128 28.48 -10.28 20.86
C PRO A 128 27.88 -11.61 21.34
N ALA A 129 28.47 -12.73 20.93
CA ALA A 129 27.98 -14.08 21.26
C ALA A 129 28.04 -14.42 22.76
N ALA A 130 28.91 -13.74 23.52
CA ALA A 130 28.99 -13.89 24.97
C ALA A 130 27.76 -13.32 25.71
N GLY A 131 26.90 -12.56 25.02
CA GLY A 131 25.87 -11.75 25.67
C GLY A 131 26.50 -10.65 26.52
N GLY A 132 25.69 -10.04 27.39
CA GLY A 132 26.16 -8.96 28.25
C GLY A 132 25.06 -7.99 28.64
N LEU A 133 25.50 -6.86 29.18
CA LEU A 133 24.67 -5.70 29.47
C LEU A 133 25.01 -4.59 28.47
N PHE A 134 24.03 -4.13 27.72
CA PHE A 134 24.16 -3.07 26.73
C PHE A 134 23.22 -1.93 27.06
N VAL A 135 23.50 -0.73 26.55
CA VAL A 135 22.59 0.41 26.70
C VAL A 135 22.15 0.85 25.31
N GLY A 136 20.86 1.07 25.12
CA GLY A 136 20.35 1.70 23.91
C GLY A 136 20.95 3.10 23.68
N SER A 137 21.10 3.49 22.41
CA SER A 137 21.70 4.76 22.01
C SER A 137 20.88 5.96 22.49
N ASP A 138 19.55 5.84 22.52
CA ASP A 138 18.66 6.94 22.92
C ASP A 138 18.77 7.19 24.42
N LEU A 139 18.81 6.12 25.23
CA LEU A 139 19.07 6.22 26.66
C LEU A 139 20.47 6.79 26.93
N ALA A 140 21.49 6.28 26.22
CA ALA A 140 22.86 6.78 26.33
C ALA A 140 22.94 8.29 26.06
N ALA A 141 22.30 8.77 25.00
CA ALA A 141 22.25 10.19 24.65
C ALA A 141 21.47 11.02 25.69
N THR A 142 20.42 10.46 26.28
CA THR A 142 19.54 11.17 27.21
C THR A 142 20.16 11.38 28.59
N ILE A 143 20.74 10.33 29.17
CA ILE A 143 21.27 10.38 30.55
C ILE A 143 22.80 10.37 30.62
N GLY A 144 23.49 10.19 29.48
CA GLY A 144 24.95 10.15 29.43
C GLY A 144 25.55 8.83 29.94
N ILE A 145 24.76 7.76 30.04
CA ILE A 145 25.26 6.43 30.36
C ILE A 145 26.02 5.85 29.16
N GLY A 146 27.21 5.30 29.39
CA GLY A 146 28.07 4.81 28.32
C GLY A 146 28.73 3.48 28.64
N GLU A 147 29.64 3.05 27.77
CA GLU A 147 30.47 1.87 27.99
C GLU A 147 31.25 1.98 29.32
N SER A 148 31.45 0.84 29.97
CA SER A 148 32.08 0.72 31.31
C SER A 148 31.30 1.36 32.46
N ALA A 149 30.11 1.92 32.23
CA ALA A 149 29.23 2.35 33.29
C ALA A 149 28.79 1.17 34.16
N SER A 150 28.63 1.40 35.46
CA SER A 150 28.10 0.39 36.38
C SER A 150 26.60 0.59 36.56
N VAL A 151 25.81 -0.43 36.29
CA VAL A 151 24.38 -0.48 36.59
C VAL A 151 24.18 -1.53 37.67
N THR A 152 23.65 -1.11 38.81
CA THR A 152 23.27 -2.02 39.90
C THR A 152 21.90 -2.58 39.60
N ILE A 153 21.78 -3.89 39.47
CA ILE A 153 20.52 -4.59 39.23
C ILE A 153 20.29 -5.54 40.40
N ASP A 154 19.21 -5.35 41.16
CA ASP A 154 18.90 -6.11 42.38
C ASP A 154 20.07 -6.15 43.38
N GLY A 155 20.75 -5.01 43.52
CA GLY A 155 21.93 -4.87 44.40
C GLY A 155 23.23 -5.44 43.84
N VAL A 156 23.22 -6.03 42.64
CA VAL A 156 24.41 -6.58 41.98
C VAL A 156 24.94 -5.58 40.93
N PRO A 157 26.17 -5.07 41.07
CA PRO A 157 26.76 -4.19 40.07
C PRO A 157 27.16 -4.98 38.82
N LEU A 158 26.64 -4.56 37.68
CA LEU A 158 26.96 -5.09 36.35
C LEU A 158 27.53 -3.98 35.48
N THR A 159 28.55 -4.31 34.70
CA THR A 159 29.22 -3.35 33.81
C THR A 159 28.58 -3.35 32.43
N VAL A 160 28.24 -2.17 31.94
CA VAL A 160 27.81 -1.95 30.56
C VAL A 160 28.98 -2.23 29.62
N GLN A 161 28.78 -3.18 28.71
CA GLN A 161 29.79 -3.62 27.75
C GLN A 161 29.83 -2.76 26.48
N GLY A 162 28.79 -1.98 26.23
CA GLY A 162 28.74 -1.08 25.08
C GLY A 162 27.36 -0.48 24.86
N THR A 163 27.30 0.43 23.89
CA THR A 163 26.07 1.05 23.42
C THR A 163 25.57 0.32 22.17
N LEU A 164 24.26 0.12 22.07
CA LEU A 164 23.65 -0.47 20.89
C LEU A 164 23.81 0.46 19.68
N PRO A 165 24.03 -0.09 18.47
CA PRO A 165 24.11 0.72 17.27
C PRO A 165 22.74 1.32 16.93
N GLU A 166 22.71 2.51 16.31
CA GLU A 166 21.50 3.20 15.82
C GLU A 166 20.72 2.40 14.76
N THR A 167 21.32 1.32 14.24
CA THR A 167 20.67 0.37 13.35
C THR A 167 19.60 -0.48 14.05
N VAL A 168 19.66 -0.63 15.39
CA VAL A 168 18.59 -1.28 16.18
C VAL A 168 17.38 -0.35 16.19
N LYS A 169 16.24 -0.81 15.65
CA LYS A 169 15.07 0.06 15.40
C LYS A 169 14.00 0.05 16.48
N SER A 170 14.01 -0.93 17.37
CA SER A 170 13.04 -1.03 18.45
C SER A 170 13.27 0.08 19.50
N SER A 171 12.36 1.04 19.65
CA SER A 171 12.52 2.17 20.58
C SER A 171 12.58 1.71 22.02
N ILE A 172 11.83 0.66 22.38
CA ILE A 172 11.85 0.10 23.74
C ILE A 172 13.25 -0.45 24.08
N VAL A 173 13.93 -1.03 23.09
CA VAL A 173 15.32 -1.51 23.22
C VAL A 173 16.30 -0.32 23.24
N GLN A 174 16.09 0.71 22.40
CA GLN A 174 16.96 1.89 22.34
C GLN A 174 16.82 2.83 23.56
N ALA A 175 15.67 2.85 24.22
CA ALA A 175 15.38 3.66 25.40
C ALA A 175 15.71 2.95 26.73
N SER A 176 16.24 1.72 26.68
CA SER A 176 16.45 0.88 27.86
C SER A 176 17.89 0.38 28.02
N VAL A 177 18.19 -0.15 29.21
CA VAL A 177 19.33 -1.04 29.43
C VAL A 177 18.91 -2.46 29.02
N VAL A 178 19.66 -3.05 28.11
CA VAL A 178 19.38 -4.38 27.55
C VAL A 178 20.27 -5.41 28.21
N ARG A 179 19.65 -6.36 28.92
CA ARG A 179 20.35 -7.48 29.54
C ARG A 179 20.10 -8.74 28.73
N VAL A 180 21.18 -9.34 28.25
CA VAL A 180 21.12 -10.63 27.57
C VAL A 180 21.05 -11.74 28.60
N VAL A 181 19.96 -12.50 28.57
CA VAL A 181 19.69 -13.63 29.48
C VAL A 181 19.68 -14.95 28.71
N PRO A 182 19.93 -16.09 29.39
CA PRO A 182 19.76 -17.41 28.78
C PRO A 182 18.34 -17.62 28.24
N ALA A 183 18.21 -18.40 27.16
CA ALA A 183 16.91 -18.79 26.60
C ALA A 183 16.21 -19.83 27.49
N SER A 184 15.71 -19.38 28.63
CA SER A 184 15.02 -20.20 29.62
C SER A 184 13.87 -19.43 30.26
N GLY A 185 12.82 -20.14 30.63
CA GLY A 185 11.63 -19.55 31.25
C GLY A 185 10.64 -19.01 30.20
N ASN A 186 9.89 -17.99 30.60
CA ASN A 186 8.73 -17.51 29.87
C ASN A 186 9.04 -16.22 29.11
N ALA A 187 8.96 -16.28 27.78
CA ALA A 187 8.99 -15.12 26.91
C ALA A 187 7.57 -14.56 26.73
N THR A 188 7.47 -13.24 26.69
CA THR A 188 6.24 -12.53 26.34
C THR A 188 5.99 -12.58 24.84
N GLU A 189 7.06 -12.50 24.05
CA GLU A 189 7.02 -12.54 22.60
C GLU A 189 8.24 -13.31 22.06
N CYS A 190 8.09 -14.00 20.93
CA CYS A 190 9.25 -14.42 20.15
C CYS A 190 9.47 -13.46 19.00
N TRP A 191 10.68 -12.92 18.89
CA TRP A 191 11.09 -12.11 17.77
C TRP A 191 11.93 -12.94 16.82
N TYR A 192 11.71 -12.81 15.52
CA TYR A 192 12.52 -13.50 14.52
C TYR A 192 12.63 -12.69 13.24
N ARG A 193 13.80 -12.77 12.59
CA ARG A 193 14.12 -12.06 11.36
C ARG A 193 14.18 -13.02 10.18
N THR A 194 13.52 -12.71 9.07
CA THR A 194 13.61 -13.50 7.84
C THR A 194 14.52 -12.86 6.79
N ALA A 195 15.08 -13.69 5.92
CA ALA A 195 15.83 -13.25 4.76
C ALA A 195 14.90 -12.57 3.73
N PRO A 196 15.39 -11.60 2.94
CA PRO A 196 14.61 -11.01 1.87
C PRO A 196 14.04 -12.07 0.92
N GLY A 197 12.72 -12.03 0.69
CA GLY A 197 12.02 -12.97 -0.18
C GLY A 197 11.68 -14.33 0.45
N ALA A 198 12.08 -14.59 1.71
CA ALA A 198 11.83 -15.85 2.40
C ALA A 198 10.53 -15.86 3.23
N ALA A 199 9.55 -15.02 2.90
CA ALA A 199 8.24 -14.96 3.56
C ALA A 199 7.36 -16.18 3.18
N GLY A 200 7.86 -17.39 3.43
CA GLY A 200 7.05 -18.59 3.49
C GLY A 200 5.97 -18.45 4.59
N PRO A 201 5.06 -19.42 4.71
CA PRO A 201 3.96 -19.36 5.70
C PRO A 201 4.52 -19.21 7.13
N LEU A 202 4.52 -17.97 7.63
CA LEU A 202 5.13 -17.57 8.90
C LEU A 202 4.44 -18.26 10.10
N ASP A 203 3.15 -18.51 9.98
CA ASP A 203 2.37 -19.26 10.96
C ASP A 203 2.80 -20.75 11.03
N GLU A 204 3.34 -21.32 9.94
CA GLU A 204 3.91 -22.67 9.97
C GLU A 204 5.22 -22.71 10.77
N LEU A 205 6.05 -21.66 10.68
CA LEU A 205 7.27 -21.54 11.50
C LEU A 205 6.96 -21.45 12.99
N ALA A 206 5.97 -20.62 13.36
CA ALA A 206 5.54 -20.49 14.74
C ALA A 206 4.88 -21.77 15.26
N SER A 207 3.96 -22.37 14.50
CA SER A 207 3.30 -23.62 14.90
C SER A 207 4.26 -24.81 15.00
N ALA A 208 5.32 -24.85 14.19
CA ALA A 208 6.38 -25.85 14.32
C ALA A 208 7.18 -25.69 15.63
N ALA A 209 7.44 -24.45 16.06
CA ALA A 209 8.11 -24.18 17.33
C ALA A 209 7.20 -24.46 18.54
N PHE A 210 5.88 -24.26 18.38
CA PHE A 210 4.86 -24.34 19.43
C PHE A 210 3.68 -25.26 19.05
N PRO A 211 3.89 -26.59 18.96
CA PRO A 211 2.88 -27.52 18.40
C PRO A 211 1.61 -27.65 19.25
N ASN A 212 1.65 -27.27 20.53
CA ASN A 212 0.55 -27.41 21.48
C ASN A 212 -0.07 -26.06 21.89
N GLN A 213 0.31 -24.95 21.26
CA GLN A 213 -0.18 -23.61 21.59
C GLN A 213 -0.70 -22.91 20.33
N LEU A 214 -1.74 -22.10 20.49
CA LEU A 214 -2.24 -21.22 19.44
C LEU A 214 -1.41 -19.94 19.41
N VAL A 215 -0.47 -19.89 18.48
CA VAL A 215 0.45 -18.75 18.31
C VAL A 215 0.10 -18.01 17.03
N GLY A 216 -0.09 -16.69 17.13
CA GLY A 216 -0.27 -15.81 15.98
C GLY A 216 1.03 -15.11 15.62
N THR A 217 1.30 -14.95 14.32
CA THR A 217 2.44 -14.16 13.84
C THR A 217 1.99 -12.86 13.19
N LYS A 218 2.74 -11.80 13.44
CA LYS A 218 2.53 -10.49 12.79
C LYS A 218 3.88 -9.80 12.56
N PRO A 219 4.01 -8.94 11.54
CA PRO A 219 5.18 -8.06 11.43
C PRO A 219 5.36 -7.23 12.71
N PHE A 220 6.60 -6.98 13.10
CA PHE A 220 6.89 -6.01 14.15
C PHE A 220 6.49 -4.61 13.67
N LEU A 221 5.70 -3.89 14.47
CA LEU A 221 5.29 -2.52 14.22
C LEU A 221 5.55 -1.71 15.50
N GLU A 222 6.16 -0.54 15.34
CA GLU A 222 6.49 0.31 16.46
C GLU A 222 5.21 0.89 17.10
N PRO A 223 5.08 0.89 18.44
CA PRO A 223 3.95 1.51 19.11
C PRO A 223 3.73 2.97 18.67
N GLY A 224 2.52 3.32 18.25
CA GLY A 224 2.16 4.67 17.78
C GLY A 224 2.40 4.91 16.28
N THR A 225 3.11 4.02 15.59
CA THR A 225 3.03 3.96 14.12
C THR A 225 1.74 3.24 13.76
N GLY A 226 0.71 4.01 13.38
CA GLY A 226 -0.58 3.45 12.96
C GLY A 226 -0.34 2.35 11.93
N SER A 227 -0.93 1.18 12.17
CA SER A 227 -0.72 -0.08 11.44
C SER A 227 -1.31 -0.06 10.01
N ILE A 228 -1.05 0.98 9.23
CA ILE A 228 -1.58 1.13 7.88
C ILE A 228 -0.72 0.26 6.97
N THR A 229 -1.29 -0.85 6.52
CA THR A 229 -0.57 -1.71 5.56
C THR A 229 -0.41 -0.99 4.21
N PRO A 230 0.60 -1.31 3.38
CA PRO A 230 0.69 -0.76 2.02
C PRO A 230 -0.59 -0.96 1.20
N ARG A 231 -1.31 -2.08 1.43
CA ARG A 231 -2.61 -2.33 0.81
C ARG A 231 -3.66 -1.34 1.26
N GLU A 232 -3.67 -0.99 2.54
CA GLU A 232 -4.61 -0.04 3.11
C GLU A 232 -4.35 1.38 2.58
N ILE A 233 -3.09 1.77 2.33
CA ILE A 233 -2.75 3.01 1.62
C ILE A 233 -3.37 3.02 0.22
N LEU A 234 -3.25 1.93 -0.53
CA LEU A 234 -3.80 1.83 -1.89
C LEU A 234 -5.33 1.85 -1.93
N THR A 235 -6.02 1.35 -0.90
CA THR A 235 -7.50 1.28 -0.87
C THR A 235 -8.16 2.49 -0.21
N SER A 236 -7.49 3.13 0.76
CA SER A 236 -7.97 4.35 1.43
C SER A 236 -7.52 5.63 0.73
N GLY A 237 -6.59 5.50 -0.22
CA GLY A 237 -6.06 6.61 -1.00
C GLY A 237 -7.08 7.22 -1.96
N PRO A 238 -6.83 8.46 -2.43
CA PRO A 238 -7.67 9.17 -3.39
C PRO A 238 -8.01 8.39 -4.67
N SER A 239 -7.20 7.41 -5.10
CA SER A 239 -7.50 6.54 -6.24
C SER A 239 -8.80 5.74 -6.08
N GLY A 240 -9.18 5.39 -4.84
CA GLY A 240 -10.42 4.66 -4.55
C GLY A 240 -11.69 5.41 -4.97
N LEU A 241 -11.66 6.75 -4.91
CA LEU A 241 -12.75 7.64 -5.33
C LEU A 241 -12.51 8.28 -6.70
N ALA A 242 -11.35 8.10 -7.31
CA ALA A 242 -11.03 8.74 -8.58
C ALA A 242 -11.88 8.21 -9.76
N TRP A 243 -12.13 6.90 -9.81
CA TRP A 243 -12.94 6.30 -10.90
C TRP A 243 -14.42 6.69 -10.89
N PRO A 244 -15.17 6.76 -9.75
CA PRO A 244 -16.55 7.21 -9.77
C PRO A 244 -16.65 8.72 -10.10
N ILE A 245 -15.69 9.53 -9.66
CA ILE A 245 -15.61 10.96 -10.02
C ILE A 245 -15.40 11.09 -11.53
N ALA A 246 -14.48 10.33 -12.12
CA ALA A 246 -14.23 10.32 -13.55
C ALA A 246 -15.48 9.91 -14.35
N LEU A 247 -16.22 8.88 -13.90
CA LEU A 247 -17.50 8.52 -14.51
C LEU A 247 -18.55 9.62 -14.38
N GLY A 248 -18.60 10.33 -13.24
CA GLY A 248 -19.45 11.50 -13.07
C GLY A 248 -19.14 12.61 -14.09
N ILE A 249 -17.85 12.86 -14.35
CA ILE A 249 -17.41 13.79 -15.40
C ILE A 249 -17.86 13.30 -16.78
N ALA A 250 -17.73 12.01 -17.08
CA ALA A 250 -18.22 11.44 -18.35
C ALA A 250 -19.73 11.60 -18.52
N VAL A 251 -20.52 11.38 -17.45
CA VAL A 251 -21.97 11.59 -17.48
C VAL A 251 -22.30 13.03 -17.86
N LEU A 252 -21.67 14.00 -17.21
CA LEU A 252 -21.90 15.43 -17.49
C LEU A 252 -21.48 15.80 -18.92
N LEU A 253 -20.32 15.30 -19.36
CA LEU A 253 -19.78 15.55 -20.69
C LEU A 253 -20.72 15.03 -21.79
N TRP A 254 -21.13 13.76 -21.71
CA TRP A 254 -21.99 13.14 -22.72
C TRP A 254 -23.42 13.64 -22.66
N ALA A 255 -23.93 14.01 -21.48
CA ALA A 255 -25.22 14.70 -21.37
C ALA A 255 -25.18 16.08 -22.04
N ALA A 256 -24.11 16.86 -21.83
CA ALA A 256 -23.94 18.16 -22.47
C ALA A 256 -23.90 18.04 -24.01
N ILE A 257 -23.10 17.11 -24.54
CA ILE A 257 -23.05 16.82 -25.99
C ILE A 257 -24.44 16.42 -26.50
N GLY A 258 -25.12 15.50 -25.81
CA GLY A 258 -26.47 15.07 -26.16
C GLY A 258 -27.52 16.18 -26.14
N ILE A 259 -27.34 17.24 -25.34
CA ILE A 259 -28.20 18.43 -25.34
C ILE A 259 -27.84 19.36 -26.51
N MET A 260 -26.55 19.54 -26.78
CA MET A 260 -26.04 20.43 -27.81
C MET A 260 -26.31 19.90 -29.24
N ASP A 261 -26.35 18.57 -29.41
CA ASP A 261 -26.54 17.90 -30.70
C ASP A 261 -28.00 17.49 -30.95
N ARG A 262 -28.95 18.00 -30.14
CA ARG A 262 -30.39 17.75 -30.31
C ARG A 262 -30.89 18.11 -31.70
N ARG A 263 -30.42 19.23 -32.26
CA ARG A 263 -30.83 19.70 -33.60
C ARG A 263 -30.37 18.74 -34.70
N GLU A 264 -29.13 18.30 -34.60
CA GLU A 264 -28.55 17.33 -35.54
C GLU A 264 -29.27 15.99 -35.46
N THR A 265 -29.60 15.54 -34.25
CA THR A 265 -30.36 14.30 -34.03
C THR A 265 -31.75 14.37 -34.66
N ALA A 266 -32.43 15.53 -34.59
CA ALA A 266 -33.73 15.72 -35.22
C ALA A 266 -33.66 15.62 -36.75
N VAL A 267 -32.57 16.10 -37.36
CA VAL A 267 -32.32 15.98 -38.82
C VAL A 267 -32.07 14.52 -39.21
N TYR A 268 -31.23 13.78 -38.48
CA TYR A 268 -31.02 12.36 -38.80
C TYR A 268 -32.29 11.51 -38.63
N ARG A 269 -33.14 11.84 -37.65
CA ARG A 269 -34.45 11.20 -37.45
C ARG A 269 -35.43 11.50 -38.58
N SER A 270 -35.48 12.73 -39.08
CA SER A 270 -36.39 13.09 -40.19
C SER A 270 -35.98 12.45 -41.52
N LEU A 271 -34.68 12.14 -41.68
CA LEU A 271 -34.13 11.38 -42.81
C LEU A 271 -34.36 9.86 -42.70
N GLY A 272 -35.05 9.38 -41.66
CA GLY A 272 -35.39 7.97 -41.49
C GLY A 272 -34.26 7.11 -40.90
N THR A 273 -33.21 7.72 -40.33
CA THR A 273 -32.12 6.98 -39.67
C THR A 273 -32.66 6.26 -38.43
N SER A 274 -32.42 4.95 -38.34
CA SER A 274 -32.84 4.14 -37.21
C SER A 274 -32.05 4.47 -35.94
N ARG A 275 -32.57 4.07 -34.78
CA ARG A 275 -31.89 4.28 -33.49
C ARG A 275 -30.54 3.57 -33.41
N ALA A 276 -30.44 2.38 -34.01
CA ALA A 276 -29.21 1.60 -34.04
C ALA A 276 -28.15 2.24 -34.93
N GLU A 277 -28.54 2.77 -36.10
CA GLU A 277 -27.64 3.51 -36.99
C GLU A 277 -27.15 4.80 -36.35
N PHE A 278 -28.01 5.54 -35.66
CA PHE A 278 -27.60 6.74 -34.91
C PHE A 278 -26.67 6.41 -33.75
N ALA A 279 -26.93 5.34 -33.01
CA ALA A 279 -26.01 4.85 -31.97
C ALA A 279 -24.64 4.46 -32.56
N ALA A 280 -24.62 3.85 -33.74
CA ALA A 280 -23.38 3.52 -34.45
C ALA A 280 -22.61 4.78 -34.88
N LEU A 281 -23.28 5.83 -35.35
CA LEU A 281 -22.64 7.13 -35.65
C LEU A 281 -21.94 7.71 -34.42
N LEU A 282 -22.63 7.76 -33.28
CA LEU A 282 -22.06 8.26 -32.02
C LEU A 282 -20.86 7.43 -31.55
N LEU A 283 -20.97 6.10 -31.64
CA LEU A 283 -19.89 5.18 -31.30
C LEU A 283 -18.65 5.43 -32.17
N ILE A 284 -18.83 5.57 -33.47
CA ILE A 284 -17.72 5.84 -34.40
C ILE A 284 -17.05 7.18 -34.08
N ARG A 285 -17.82 8.23 -33.79
CA ARG A 285 -17.26 9.54 -33.39
C ARG A 285 -16.42 9.44 -32.12
N PHE A 286 -16.89 8.68 -31.11
CA PHE A 286 -16.12 8.43 -29.90
C PHE A 286 -14.80 7.70 -30.21
N VAL A 287 -14.87 6.60 -30.97
CA VAL A 287 -13.71 5.77 -31.30
C VAL A 287 -12.68 6.50 -32.16
N VAL A 288 -13.11 7.41 -33.04
CA VAL A 288 -12.21 8.18 -33.90
C VAL A 288 -11.52 9.32 -33.14
N VAL A 289 -12.19 9.92 -32.15
CA VAL A 289 -11.68 11.15 -31.51
C VAL A 289 -11.18 10.89 -30.10
N ALA A 290 -12.00 10.30 -29.23
CA ALA A 290 -11.68 10.16 -27.81
C ALA A 290 -10.69 9.03 -27.55
N LEU A 291 -10.85 7.88 -28.23
CA LEU A 291 -9.99 6.72 -28.00
C LEU A 291 -8.52 6.97 -28.35
N PRO A 292 -8.15 7.55 -29.51
CA PRO A 292 -6.75 7.75 -29.86
C PRO A 292 -6.07 8.77 -28.95
N LEU A 293 -6.77 9.86 -28.61
CA LEU A 293 -6.26 10.86 -27.67
C LEU A 293 -6.06 10.27 -26.26
N ALA A 294 -7.00 9.44 -25.80
CA ALA A 294 -6.86 8.74 -24.53
C ALA A 294 -5.68 7.75 -24.56
N CYS A 295 -5.52 6.96 -25.62
CA CYS A 295 -4.38 6.04 -25.76
C CYS A 295 -3.04 6.79 -25.74
N LEU A 296 -2.92 7.90 -26.48
CA LEU A 296 -1.71 8.72 -26.48
C LEU A 296 -1.42 9.31 -25.09
N ALA A 297 -2.45 9.79 -24.40
CA ALA A 297 -2.33 10.29 -23.04
C ALA A 297 -1.87 9.21 -22.05
N VAL A 298 -2.46 8.01 -22.11
CA VAL A 298 -2.11 6.87 -21.26
C VAL A 298 -0.66 6.46 -21.47
N VAL A 299 -0.24 6.28 -22.73
CA VAL A 299 1.13 5.93 -23.07
C VAL A 299 2.10 7.01 -22.61
N GLY A 300 1.77 8.29 -22.84
CA GLY A 300 2.58 9.42 -22.40
C GLY A 300 2.74 9.48 -20.88
N SER A 301 1.66 9.29 -20.12
CA SER A 301 1.69 9.29 -18.65
C SER A 301 2.47 8.11 -18.09
N ILE A 302 2.34 6.92 -18.68
CA ILE A 302 3.13 5.74 -18.29
C ILE A 302 4.62 5.97 -18.55
N LEU A 303 4.99 6.49 -19.73
CA LEU A 303 6.38 6.80 -20.05
C LEU A 303 6.96 7.86 -19.12
N ALA A 304 6.18 8.91 -18.81
CA ALA A 304 6.59 9.94 -17.86
C ALA A 304 6.83 9.34 -16.45
N TYR A 305 5.95 8.43 -16.01
CA TYR A 305 6.09 7.73 -14.74
C TYR A 305 7.37 6.87 -14.69
N ILE A 306 7.65 6.09 -15.75
CA ILE A 306 8.89 5.29 -15.86
C ILE A 306 10.15 6.18 -15.79
N MET A 307 10.15 7.31 -16.50
CA MET A 307 11.30 8.21 -16.58
C MET A 307 11.63 8.91 -15.26
N LEU A 308 10.67 8.97 -14.33
CA LEU A 308 10.86 9.54 -12.99
C LEU A 308 11.56 8.59 -12.01
N GLY A 309 11.94 7.38 -12.44
CA GLY A 309 12.80 6.46 -11.68
C GLY A 309 12.08 5.46 -10.80
N ASP A 310 10.74 5.39 -10.86
CA ASP A 310 9.97 4.40 -10.11
C ASP A 310 10.08 2.99 -10.73
N ALA A 311 10.34 1.99 -9.88
CA ALA A 311 10.52 0.61 -10.31
C ALA A 311 9.23 0.05 -10.96
N TRP A 312 9.34 -0.37 -12.21
CA TRP A 312 8.24 -0.99 -12.96
C TRP A 312 8.16 -2.49 -12.75
N GLY A 313 6.94 -2.99 -12.50
CA GLY A 313 6.62 -4.41 -12.40
C GLY A 313 5.31 -4.71 -13.12
N PRO A 314 5.09 -5.96 -13.59
CA PRO A 314 3.93 -6.32 -14.38
C PRO A 314 2.59 -6.08 -13.65
N ASP A 315 2.55 -6.31 -12.33
CA ASP A 315 1.36 -6.08 -11.51
C ASP A 315 1.06 -4.59 -11.29
N LEU A 316 2.10 -3.75 -11.33
CA LEU A 316 1.99 -2.29 -11.18
C LEU A 316 1.34 -1.64 -12.40
N GLY A 317 1.67 -2.14 -13.59
CA GLY A 317 1.04 -1.69 -14.84
C GLY A 317 -0.47 -1.96 -14.85
N MET A 318 -0.91 -3.11 -14.34
CA MET A 318 -2.33 -3.43 -14.24
C MET A 318 -3.07 -2.52 -13.25
N TYR A 319 -2.46 -2.20 -12.10
CA TYR A 319 -3.05 -1.29 -11.12
C TYR A 319 -3.26 0.13 -11.69
N LEU A 320 -2.27 0.66 -12.42
CA LEU A 320 -2.37 1.98 -13.06
C LEU A 320 -3.42 2.02 -14.18
N LEU A 321 -3.57 0.94 -14.94
CA LEU A 321 -4.47 0.87 -16.09
C LEU A 321 -5.92 0.58 -15.72
N GLN A 322 -6.18 -0.17 -14.63
CA GLN A 322 -7.52 -0.57 -14.23
C GLN A 322 -8.55 0.59 -14.17
N PRO A 323 -8.29 1.72 -13.48
CA PRO A 323 -9.27 2.81 -13.43
C PRO A 323 -9.49 3.48 -14.79
N VAL A 324 -8.46 3.53 -15.63
CA VAL A 324 -8.56 4.07 -17.00
C VAL A 324 -9.43 3.16 -17.87
N VAL A 325 -9.23 1.85 -17.80
CA VAL A 325 -10.04 0.88 -18.55
C VAL A 325 -11.51 0.96 -18.14
N VAL A 326 -11.79 1.01 -16.83
CA VAL A 326 -13.16 1.19 -16.30
C VAL A 326 -13.77 2.49 -16.81
N PHE A 327 -13.02 3.60 -16.76
CA PHE A 327 -13.48 4.90 -17.25
C PHE A 327 -13.75 4.89 -18.76
N LEU A 328 -12.86 4.32 -19.58
CA LEU A 328 -13.02 4.29 -21.03
C LEU A 328 -14.20 3.41 -21.45
N LEU A 329 -14.36 2.23 -20.84
CA LEU A 329 -15.51 1.36 -21.08
C LEU A 329 -16.81 2.02 -20.63
N GLY A 330 -16.83 2.65 -19.46
CA GLY A 330 -17.99 3.41 -18.97
C GLY A 330 -18.33 4.59 -19.89
N SER A 331 -17.31 5.37 -20.30
CA SER A 331 -17.45 6.51 -21.20
C SER A 331 -17.97 6.08 -22.57
N LEU A 332 -17.52 4.94 -23.10
CA LEU A 332 -18.03 4.35 -24.34
C LEU A 332 -19.54 4.06 -24.27
N VAL A 333 -20.00 3.46 -23.17
CA VAL A 333 -21.43 3.17 -22.94
C VAL A 333 -22.22 4.47 -22.80
N LEU A 334 -21.71 5.43 -22.02
CA LEU A 334 -22.36 6.72 -21.77
C LEU A 334 -22.43 7.60 -23.03
N ALA A 335 -21.43 7.55 -23.90
CA ALA A 335 -21.37 8.27 -25.18
C ALA A 335 -22.49 7.87 -26.13
N VAL A 336 -23.01 6.65 -26.01
CA VAL A 336 -24.17 6.18 -26.79
C VAL A 336 -25.47 6.39 -26.02
N LEU A 337 -25.50 6.01 -24.74
CA LEU A 337 -26.73 5.99 -23.94
C LEU A 337 -27.28 7.40 -23.67
N LEU A 338 -26.44 8.34 -23.24
CA LEU A 338 -26.92 9.65 -22.81
C LEU A 338 -27.44 10.50 -23.98
N PRO A 339 -26.72 10.62 -25.11
CA PRO A 339 -27.22 11.38 -26.26
C PRO A 339 -28.49 10.77 -26.89
N THR A 340 -28.63 9.44 -26.85
CA THR A 340 -29.85 8.78 -27.35
C THR A 340 -31.07 9.05 -26.45
N LEU A 341 -30.89 9.09 -25.13
CA LEU A 341 -31.94 9.43 -24.16
C LEU A 341 -32.34 10.91 -24.21
N THR A 342 -31.38 11.85 -24.30
CA THR A 342 -31.69 13.29 -24.42
C THR A 342 -32.46 13.61 -25.70
N ALA A 343 -32.24 12.83 -26.77
CA ALA A 343 -32.97 12.93 -28.02
C ALA A 343 -34.41 12.37 -27.96
N LEU A 344 -34.73 11.49 -27.00
CA LEU A 344 -36.09 10.94 -26.82
C LEU A 344 -37.00 11.92 -26.06
N GLY A 345 -36.49 12.60 -25.03
CA GLY A 345 -37.27 13.55 -24.23
C GLY A 345 -37.81 14.73 -25.04
N ALA A 346 -37.06 15.20 -26.05
CA ALA A 346 -37.49 16.29 -26.93
C ALA A 346 -38.65 15.88 -27.87
N VAL A 347 -38.66 14.64 -28.35
CA VAL A 347 -39.73 14.14 -29.22
C VAL A 347 -41.03 13.94 -28.44
N ALA A 348 -40.95 13.49 -27.18
CA ALA A 348 -42.13 13.39 -26.32
C ALA A 348 -42.75 14.77 -26.00
N ASN A 349 -41.93 15.82 -25.87
CA ASN A 349 -42.42 17.18 -25.64
C ASN A 349 -43.00 17.81 -26.92
N ALA A 350 -42.38 17.60 -28.09
CA ALA A 350 -42.85 18.15 -29.36
C ALA A 350 -44.14 17.49 -29.91
N ILE A 351 -44.56 16.33 -29.37
CA ILE A 351 -45.84 15.68 -29.72
C ILE A 351 -46.97 16.10 -28.75
N ARG A 352 -46.62 16.76 -27.64
CA ARG A 352 -47.59 17.27 -26.64
C ARG A 352 -48.02 18.72 -26.86
N GLU A 353 -47.29 19.47 -27.68
CA GLU A 353 -47.65 20.81 -28.17
C GLU A 353 -48.31 20.71 -29.55
#